data_AF-A0A9E2NWR5-F1
#
_entry.id   AF-A0A9E2NWR5-F1
#
_cell.length_a   1.000
_cell.length_b   1.000
_cell.length_c   1.000
_cell.angle_alpha   90.00
_cell.angle_beta   90.00
_cell.angle_gamma   90.00
#
_symmetry.space_group_name_H-M   'P 1'
#
loop_
_entity.id
_entity.type
_entity.pdbx_description
1 polymer ?
#
loop_
_entity_poly.entity_id
_entity_poly.type
_entity_poly.pdbx_seq_one_letter_code
_entity_poly.pdbx_strand_id
1 'polypeptide(L)'
;MIKAKTEIYELFTTYATKAYNSRTSYGVELDYLKKTIIISQSSVTQKEVIHLPKNLKYITIFDKQTQQKFTTKITSHGNITPSFSIYIFDYNDIAQYRISFYGFDLIRYMQINVYRNISDKTPKYRTILNFHNNWTTTNPKWQEE
;
A
#
# COMPACT_ATOMS: atom_id res chain seq x y z
N MET A 1 13.88 4.19 0.66
CA MET A 1 12.55 4.47 1.24
C MET A 1 11.73 5.39 0.35
N ILE A 2 12.20 6.61 0.04
CA ILE A 2 11.51 7.53 -0.89
C ILE A 2 11.17 6.86 -2.23
N LYS A 3 12.15 6.22 -2.87
CA LYS A 3 11.94 5.49 -4.13
C LYS A 3 10.82 4.44 -4.02
N ALA A 4 10.83 3.59 -3.01
CA ALA A 4 9.81 2.55 -2.82
C ALA A 4 8.41 3.13 -2.58
N LYS A 5 8.31 4.24 -1.81
CA LYS A 5 7.05 4.98 -1.61
C LYS A 5 6.50 5.47 -2.95
N THR A 6 7.34 6.11 -3.75
CA THR A 6 6.99 6.64 -5.07
C THR A 6 6.58 5.52 -6.02
N GLU A 7 7.36 4.44 -6.12
CA GLU A 7 7.04 3.29 -6.98
C GLU A 7 5.70 2.64 -6.61
N ILE A 8 5.43 2.47 -5.30
CA ILE A 8 4.14 1.94 -4.83
C ILE A 8 3.01 2.90 -5.23
N TYR A 9 3.13 4.20 -4.93
CA TYR A 9 2.11 5.19 -5.25
C TYR A 9 1.81 5.23 -6.76
N GLU A 10 2.83 5.35 -7.59
CA GLU A 10 2.72 5.44 -9.05
C GLU A 10 2.13 4.17 -9.67
N LEU A 11 2.49 2.99 -9.15
CA LEU A 11 1.91 1.73 -9.59
C LEU A 11 0.38 1.73 -9.41
N PHE A 12 -0.08 2.04 -8.21
CA PHE A 12 -1.50 2.01 -7.88
C PHE A 12 -2.29 3.09 -8.62
N THR A 13 -1.76 4.31 -8.77
CA THR A 13 -2.41 5.37 -9.56
C THR A 13 -2.47 4.99 -11.04
N THR A 14 -1.37 4.48 -11.62
CA THR A 14 -1.32 4.06 -13.02
C THR A 14 -2.34 2.98 -13.32
N TYR A 15 -2.42 1.94 -12.49
CA TYR A 15 -3.36 0.85 -12.73
C TYR A 15 -4.80 1.20 -12.38
N ALA A 16 -5.04 2.13 -11.46
CA ALA A 16 -6.37 2.71 -11.26
C ALA A 16 -6.87 3.41 -12.53
N THR A 17 -6.04 4.26 -13.13
CA THR A 17 -6.35 4.96 -14.39
C THR A 17 -6.54 3.98 -15.55
N LYS A 18 -5.63 3.00 -15.71
CA LYS A 18 -5.77 1.95 -16.73
C LYS A 18 -7.07 1.16 -16.56
N ALA A 19 -7.40 0.79 -15.33
CA ALA A 19 -8.61 0.01 -15.03
C ALA A 19 -9.87 0.79 -15.39
N TYR A 20 -9.95 2.05 -14.99
CA TYR A 20 -11.08 2.92 -15.30
C TYR A 20 -11.27 3.10 -16.80
N ASN A 21 -10.19 3.42 -17.52
CA ASN A 21 -10.24 3.69 -18.97
C ASN A 21 -10.59 2.44 -19.79
N SER A 22 -10.06 1.28 -19.40
CA SER A 22 -10.25 0.01 -20.13
C SER A 22 -11.40 -0.85 -19.61
N ARG A 23 -12.10 -0.39 -18.56
CA ARG A 23 -13.14 -1.16 -17.84
C ARG A 23 -12.69 -2.56 -17.41
N THR A 24 -11.40 -2.70 -17.12
CA THR A 24 -10.76 -3.97 -16.77
C THR A 24 -10.35 -3.96 -15.30
N SER A 25 -10.58 -5.06 -14.59
CA SER A 25 -10.04 -5.23 -13.23
C SER A 25 -8.64 -5.83 -13.25
N TYR A 26 -7.81 -5.46 -12.28
CA TYR A 26 -6.48 -6.01 -12.08
C TYR A 26 -6.34 -6.61 -10.68
N GLY A 27 -5.71 -7.78 -10.61
CA GLY A 27 -5.21 -8.35 -9.35
C GLY A 27 -3.88 -7.71 -8.99
N VAL A 28 -3.66 -7.50 -7.70
CA VAL A 28 -2.41 -6.97 -7.15
C VAL A 28 -1.95 -7.90 -6.03
N GLU A 29 -0.74 -8.42 -6.14
CA GLU A 29 -0.10 -9.26 -5.12
C GLU A 29 1.19 -8.60 -4.64
N LEU A 30 1.31 -8.39 -3.33
CA LEU A 30 2.51 -7.87 -2.67
C LEU A 30 3.17 -9.03 -1.92
N ASP A 31 4.32 -9.49 -2.40
CA ASP A 31 5.12 -10.53 -1.75
C ASP A 31 6.23 -9.89 -0.90
N TYR A 32 6.07 -9.99 0.43
CA TYR A 32 6.98 -9.33 1.38
C TYR A 32 8.35 -9.99 1.47
N LEU A 33 8.46 -11.28 1.13
CA LEU A 33 9.72 -12.01 1.16
C LEU A 33 10.51 -11.74 -0.12
N LYS A 34 9.85 -11.85 -1.28
CA LYS A 34 10.46 -11.58 -2.59
C LYS A 34 10.65 -10.10 -2.87
N LYS A 35 9.99 -9.22 -2.11
CA LYS A 35 9.98 -7.76 -2.33
C LYS A 35 9.44 -7.43 -3.72
N THR A 36 8.37 -8.10 -4.12
CA THR A 36 7.77 -7.92 -5.45
C THR A 36 6.33 -7.48 -5.34
N ILE A 37 5.91 -6.61 -6.24
CA ILE A 37 4.50 -6.32 -6.50
C ILE A 37 4.16 -6.84 -7.88
N ILE A 38 3.17 -7.72 -7.96
CA ILE A 38 2.73 -8.36 -9.20
C ILE A 38 1.37 -7.79 -9.55
N ILE A 39 1.25 -7.30 -10.79
CA ILE A 39 -0.03 -6.92 -11.38
C ILE A 39 -0.46 -7.97 -12.37
N SER A 40 -1.69 -8.45 -12.23
CA SER A 40 -2.30 -9.41 -13.14
C SER A 40 -3.60 -8.88 -13.72
N GLN A 41 -3.88 -9.21 -14.97
CA GLN A 41 -5.18 -9.09 -15.59
C GLN A 41 -5.80 -10.49 -15.59
N SER A 42 -6.88 -10.67 -14.82
CA SER A 42 -7.45 -12.00 -14.48
C SER A 42 -6.46 -12.93 -13.75
N SER A 43 -6.91 -14.12 -13.37
CA SER A 43 -6.11 -15.13 -12.65
C SER A 43 -4.96 -15.73 -13.48
N VAL A 44 -4.84 -15.39 -14.77
CA VAL A 44 -3.97 -16.10 -15.71
C VAL A 44 -2.89 -15.21 -16.33
N THR A 45 -3.12 -13.90 -16.48
CA THR A 45 -2.18 -13.04 -17.22
C THR A 45 -1.42 -12.09 -16.31
N GLN A 46 -0.16 -12.37 -16.04
CA GLN A 46 0.75 -11.41 -15.42
C GLN A 46 1.05 -10.25 -16.39
N LYS A 47 0.86 -9.01 -15.95
CA LYS A 47 1.10 -7.80 -16.75
C LYS A 47 2.39 -7.10 -16.37
N GLU A 48 2.69 -7.04 -15.10
CA GLU A 48 3.84 -6.30 -14.61
C GLU A 48 4.36 -6.87 -13.30
N VAL A 49 5.68 -6.82 -13.11
CA VAL A 49 6.34 -7.18 -11.87
C VAL A 49 7.30 -6.06 -11.50
N ILE A 50 7.02 -5.43 -10.37
CA ILE A 50 7.89 -4.42 -9.78
C ILE A 50 8.72 -5.08 -8.69
N HIS A 51 10.03 -4.84 -8.75
CA HIS A 51 10.98 -5.29 -7.73
C HIS A 51 11.32 -4.13 -6.80
N LEU A 52 10.86 -4.22 -5.57
CA LEU A 52 11.21 -3.27 -4.52
C LEU A 52 12.63 -3.57 -3.99
N PRO A 53 13.28 -2.60 -3.32
CA PRO A 53 14.60 -2.80 -2.74
C PRO A 53 14.64 -4.01 -1.78
N LYS A 54 15.67 -4.87 -1.89
CA LYS A 54 15.77 -6.13 -1.13
C LYS A 54 15.74 -5.95 0.38
N ASN A 55 16.35 -4.87 0.87
CA ASN A 55 16.42 -4.51 2.28
C ASN A 55 15.22 -3.69 2.77
N LEU A 56 14.23 -3.43 1.91
CA LEU A 56 13.01 -2.71 2.29
C LEU A 56 12.18 -3.55 3.26
N LYS A 57 11.96 -3.01 4.45
CA LYS A 57 10.98 -3.56 5.39
C LYS A 57 9.67 -2.80 5.21
N TYR A 58 8.62 -3.52 4.83
CA TYR A 58 7.28 -2.97 4.68
C TYR A 58 6.24 -4.03 5.05
N ILE A 59 5.03 -3.59 5.39
CA ILE A 59 3.91 -4.46 5.69
C ILE A 59 2.60 -3.78 5.28
N THR A 60 1.62 -4.58 4.86
CA THR A 60 0.25 -4.11 4.69
C THR A 60 -0.54 -4.42 5.96
N ILE A 61 -1.29 -3.44 6.45
CA ILE A 61 -2.28 -3.66 7.49
C ILE A 61 -3.62 -3.85 6.82
N PHE A 62 -4.05 -5.11 6.78
CA PHE A 62 -5.36 -5.56 6.34
C PHE A 62 -5.67 -6.87 7.07
N ASP A 63 -6.59 -6.81 8.05
CA ASP A 63 -7.25 -7.86 8.86
C ASP A 63 -6.41 -9.04 9.45
N LYS A 64 -5.20 -9.36 8.98
CA LYS A 64 -4.30 -10.40 9.49
C LYS A 64 -2.82 -10.03 9.28
N GLN A 65 -2.05 -9.91 10.37
CA GLN A 65 -0.65 -9.47 10.34
C GLN A 65 0.37 -10.54 9.87
N THR A 66 -0.04 -11.79 9.72
CA THR A 66 0.88 -12.94 9.57
C THR A 66 1.01 -13.47 8.14
N GLN A 67 0.47 -12.77 7.13
CA GLN A 67 0.55 -13.24 5.76
C GLN A 67 1.88 -12.86 5.12
N GLN A 68 2.54 -13.81 4.44
CA GLN A 68 3.76 -13.55 3.65
C GLN A 68 3.47 -12.71 2.39
N LYS A 69 2.20 -12.70 1.98
CA LYS A 69 1.69 -12.01 0.82
C LYS A 69 0.40 -11.29 1.15
N PHE A 70 0.16 -10.16 0.52
CA PHE A 70 -1.13 -9.49 0.54
C PHE A 70 -1.68 -9.39 -0.88
N THR A 71 -2.93 -9.79 -1.05
CA THR A 71 -3.62 -9.74 -2.34
C THR A 71 -4.81 -8.80 -2.27
N THR A 72 -4.94 -7.94 -3.27
CA THR A 72 -6.08 -7.02 -3.43
C THR A 72 -6.46 -6.90 -4.90
N LYS A 73 -7.54 -6.19 -5.19
CA LYS A 73 -8.07 -5.99 -6.54
C LYS A 73 -8.29 -4.51 -6.81
N ILE A 74 -7.74 -4.03 -7.91
CA ILE A 74 -8.16 -2.79 -8.56
C ILE A 74 -9.36 -3.13 -9.43
N THR A 75 -10.51 -2.55 -9.11
CA THR A 75 -11.78 -2.76 -9.83
C THR A 75 -11.75 -2.11 -11.21
N SER A 76 -12.68 -2.51 -12.09
CA SER A 76 -12.88 -1.89 -13.42
C SER A 76 -13.29 -0.41 -13.38
N HIS A 77 -13.57 0.13 -12.20
CA HIS A 77 -13.82 1.55 -11.99
C HIS A 77 -12.55 2.31 -11.54
N GLY A 78 -11.41 1.64 -11.38
CA GLY A 78 -10.20 2.27 -10.84
C GLY A 78 -10.24 2.44 -9.32
N ASN A 79 -11.20 1.80 -8.65
CA ASN A 79 -11.33 1.77 -7.20
C ASN A 79 -10.62 0.54 -6.60
N ILE A 80 -10.44 0.50 -5.28
CA ILE A 80 -9.84 -0.65 -4.58
C ILE A 80 -10.82 -1.25 -3.57
N THR A 81 -10.81 -2.57 -3.43
CA THR A 81 -11.56 -3.25 -2.37
C THR A 81 -10.75 -4.46 -1.93
N PRO A 82 -10.40 -4.57 -0.63
CA PRO A 82 -10.72 -3.66 0.48
C PRO A 82 -9.78 -2.44 0.57
N SER A 83 -10.11 -1.46 1.41
CA SER A 83 -9.19 -0.40 1.85
C SER A 83 -8.09 -0.97 2.74
N PHE A 84 -6.87 -0.43 2.65
CA PHE A 84 -5.74 -0.89 3.45
C PHE A 84 -4.67 0.21 3.62
N SER A 85 -3.64 -0.05 4.42
CA SER A 85 -2.47 0.82 4.51
C SER A 85 -1.17 0.03 4.39
N ILE A 86 -0.19 0.60 3.70
CA ILE A 86 1.19 0.07 3.65
C ILE A 86 2.08 0.94 4.53
N TYR A 87 2.82 0.31 5.43
CA TYR A 87 3.87 0.98 6.21
C TYR A 87 5.25 0.60 5.68
N ILE A 88 6.13 1.58 5.52
CA ILE A 88 7.53 1.40 5.13
C ILE A 88 8.41 1.80 6.30
N PHE A 89 9.36 0.96 6.67
CA PHE A 89 10.20 1.12 7.87
C PHE A 89 11.65 1.45 7.51
N ASP A 90 12.32 2.15 8.42
CA ASP A 90 13.78 2.31 8.41
C ASP A 90 14.48 1.06 8.95
N TYR A 91 15.82 1.12 9.01
CA TYR A 91 16.65 0.04 9.57
C TYR A 91 16.52 -0.13 11.09
N ASN A 92 15.89 0.83 11.78
CA ASN A 92 15.61 0.77 13.22
C ASN A 92 14.19 0.26 13.50
N ASP A 93 13.53 -0.32 12.50
CA ASP A 93 12.16 -0.80 12.53
C ASP A 93 11.12 0.28 12.86
N ILE A 94 11.38 1.55 12.58
CA ILE A 94 10.45 2.67 12.76
C ILE A 94 9.78 2.97 11.43
N ALA A 95 8.45 3.00 11.39
CA ALA A 95 7.71 3.37 10.20
C ALA A 95 8.03 4.82 9.80
N GLN A 96 8.54 5.00 8.59
CA GLN A 96 8.86 6.31 8.00
C GLN A 96 7.73 6.83 7.11
N TYR A 97 7.00 5.92 6.47
CA TYR A 97 5.87 6.24 5.63
C TYR A 97 4.69 5.35 5.92
N ARG A 98 3.49 5.92 5.80
CA ARG A 98 2.21 5.22 5.72
C ARG A 98 1.54 5.65 4.43
N ILE A 99 1.19 4.69 3.58
CA ILE A 99 0.43 4.93 2.35
C ILE A 99 -0.94 4.30 2.57
N SER A 100 -1.98 5.13 2.69
CA SER A 100 -3.36 4.69 2.88
C SER A 100 -4.09 4.63 1.55
N PHE A 101 -4.71 3.50 1.26
CA PHE A 101 -5.52 3.27 0.07
C PHE A 101 -6.98 3.15 0.50
N TYR A 102 -7.79 4.13 0.12
CA TYR A 102 -9.20 4.19 0.43
C TYR A 102 -10.01 3.84 -0.80
N GLY A 103 -10.78 2.75 -0.67
CA GLY A 103 -11.88 2.44 -1.56
C GLY A 103 -13.20 2.93 -1.00
N PHE A 104 -14.09 3.37 -1.88
CA PHE A 104 -15.42 3.85 -1.53
C PHE A 104 -16.50 3.07 -2.29
N ASP A 105 -17.54 2.59 -1.62
CA ASP A 105 -18.62 1.87 -2.30
C ASP A 105 -19.42 2.76 -3.26
N LEU A 106 -19.43 4.09 -3.02
CA LEU A 106 -20.21 5.08 -3.79
C LEU A 106 -19.35 5.95 -4.74
N ILE A 107 -18.07 6.15 -4.45
CA ILE A 107 -17.17 7.02 -5.24
C ILE A 107 -16.36 6.14 -6.21
N ARG A 108 -16.22 6.58 -7.46
CA ARG A 108 -15.61 5.75 -8.52
C ARG A 108 -14.08 5.61 -8.41
N TYR A 109 -13.38 6.51 -7.73
CA TYR A 109 -11.91 6.54 -7.73
C TYR A 109 -11.32 6.18 -6.38
N MET A 110 -10.25 5.39 -6.40
CA MET A 110 -9.41 5.14 -5.23
C MET A 110 -8.74 6.45 -4.80
N GLN A 111 -8.78 6.74 -3.49
CA GLN A 111 -7.98 7.80 -2.90
C GLN A 111 -6.71 7.20 -2.26
N ILE A 112 -5.57 7.83 -2.51
CA ILE A 112 -4.29 7.42 -1.93
C ILE A 112 -3.71 8.60 -1.16
N ASN A 113 -3.58 8.46 0.15
CA ASN A 113 -2.93 9.47 1.00
C ASN A 113 -1.58 8.94 1.46
N VAL A 114 -0.56 9.79 1.41
CA VAL A 114 0.79 9.45 1.87
C VAL A 114 1.10 10.28 3.10
N TYR A 115 1.46 9.62 4.19
CA TYR A 115 1.88 10.26 5.43
C TYR A 115 3.36 9.96 5.67
N ARG A 116 4.15 11.00 5.88
CA ARG A 116 5.55 10.92 6.30
C ARG A 116 5.65 11.11 7.80
N ASN A 117 6.39 10.22 8.45
CA ASN A 117 6.76 10.37 9.84
C ASN A 117 7.87 11.42 9.97
N ILE A 118 7.65 12.44 10.79
CA ILE A 118 8.63 13.50 11.04
C ILE A 118 9.42 13.30 12.34
N SER A 119 8.85 12.62 13.35
CA SER A 119 9.51 12.46 14.66
C SER A 119 8.98 11.34 15.55
N ASP A 120 7.99 10.56 15.12
CA ASP A 120 7.36 9.50 15.90
C ASP A 120 8.23 8.25 15.97
N LYS A 121 8.65 7.84 17.18
CA LYS A 121 9.44 6.63 17.39
C LYS A 121 8.61 5.42 17.82
N THR A 122 7.31 5.62 18.07
CA THR A 122 6.36 4.58 18.50
C THR A 122 5.94 3.55 17.43
N PRO A 123 5.88 3.86 16.11
CA PRO A 123 5.33 2.94 15.11
C PRO A 123 6.38 1.88 14.72
N LYS A 124 6.65 0.96 15.64
CA LYS A 124 7.60 -0.13 15.44
C LYS A 124 6.97 -1.25 14.64
N TYR A 125 7.78 -1.96 13.85
CA TYR A 125 7.29 -3.09 13.03
C TYR A 125 6.47 -4.11 13.83
N ARG A 126 6.95 -4.48 15.02
CA ARG A 126 6.28 -5.47 15.90
C ARG A 126 4.95 -4.97 16.49
N THR A 127 4.74 -3.65 16.60
CA THR A 127 3.55 -3.04 17.22
C THR A 127 2.71 -2.24 16.21
N ILE A 128 2.96 -2.42 14.91
CA ILE A 128 2.40 -1.56 13.89
C ILE A 128 0.87 -1.62 13.82
N LEU A 129 0.25 -2.77 14.08
CA LEU A 129 -1.22 -2.88 14.10
C LEU A 129 -1.81 -2.08 15.26
N ASN A 130 -1.24 -2.21 16.46
CA ASN A 130 -1.68 -1.41 17.61
C ASN A 130 -1.52 0.08 17.33
N PHE A 131 -0.42 0.47 16.69
CA PHE A 131 -0.23 1.85 16.25
C PHE A 131 -1.29 2.27 15.23
N HIS A 132 -1.54 1.45 14.20
CA HIS A 132 -2.50 1.71 13.14
C HIS A 132 -3.91 1.93 13.69
N ASN A 133 -4.34 1.08 14.62
CA ASN A 133 -5.67 1.14 15.22
C ASN A 133 -5.89 2.39 16.10
N ASN A 134 -4.81 2.98 16.62
CA ASN A 134 -4.85 4.19 17.45
C ASN A 134 -4.40 5.45 16.69
N TRP A 135 -4.07 5.33 15.40
CA TRP A 135 -3.56 6.45 14.62
C TRP A 135 -4.69 7.36 14.15
N THR A 136 -4.43 8.68 14.17
CA THR A 136 -5.35 9.70 13.66
C THR A 136 -4.66 10.59 12.63
N THR A 137 -5.44 11.14 11.70
CA THR A 137 -4.97 12.10 10.68
C THR A 137 -4.44 13.40 11.28
N THR A 138 -4.84 13.71 12.51
CA THR A 138 -4.41 14.90 13.26
C THR A 138 -3.13 14.68 14.06
N ASN A 139 -2.45 13.53 13.92
CA ASN A 139 -1.23 13.25 14.65
C ASN A 139 -0.12 14.24 14.24
N PRO A 140 0.33 15.13 15.15
CA PRO A 140 1.27 16.20 14.80
C PRO A 140 2.68 15.67 14.47
N LYS A 141 2.96 14.39 14.72
CA LYS A 141 4.24 13.75 14.39
C LYS A 141 4.26 13.13 12.99
N TRP A 142 3.18 13.28 12.25
CA TRP A 142 3.04 12.81 10.86
C TRP A 142 2.54 13.95 9.98
N GLN A 143 3.08 14.03 8.78
CA GLN A 143 2.72 15.03 7.79
C GLN A 143 2.16 14.34 6.55
N GLU A 144 1.01 14.79 6.07
CA GLU A 144 0.48 14.38 4.76
C GLU A 144 1.32 15.02 3.65
N GLU A 145 1.74 14.22 2.67
CA GLU A 145 2.49 14.61 1.47
C GLU A 145 1.58 14.65 0.23
#